data_AF-A0AA42Z4N0-F1
#
_entry.id   AF-A0AA42Z4N0-F1
#
_cell.length_a   1.000
_cell.length_b   1.000
_cell.length_c   1.000
_cell.angle_alpha   90.00
_cell.angle_beta   90.00
_cell.angle_gamma   90.00
#
_symmetry.space_group_name_H-M   'P 1'
#
loop_
_entity.id
_entity.type
_entity.pdbx_description
1 polymer ?
#
loop_
_entity_poly.entity_id
_entity_poly.type
_entity_poly.pdbx_seq_one_letter_code
_entity_poly.pdbx_strand_id
1 'polypeptide(L)'
;MNATPTPTPRWIYALQIASVGMIWVFVLSISVWILHLLRLSYRLNDVPSASFAISIVAIPVFVTGASVLTYVFVGLQRGASTEEEP
;
A
#
# COMPACT_ATOMS: atom_id res chain seq x y z
N MET A 1 19.40 31.40 -13.38
CA MET A 1 18.16 31.03 -14.09
C MET A 1 17.31 30.23 -13.12
N ASN A 2 16.34 30.88 -12.45
CA ASN A 2 15.42 30.18 -11.54
C ASN A 2 14.34 29.49 -12.38
N ALA A 3 14.24 28.17 -12.29
CA ALA A 3 13.12 27.43 -12.83
C ALA A 3 11.88 27.79 -12.00
N THR A 4 10.85 28.36 -12.63
CA THR A 4 9.55 28.58 -11.99
C THR A 4 8.89 27.24 -11.70
N PRO A 5 8.37 26.99 -10.48
CA PRO A 5 7.61 25.78 -10.19
C PRO A 5 6.39 25.74 -11.11
N THR A 6 6.26 24.65 -11.85
CA THR A 6 5.06 24.42 -12.67
C THR A 6 4.04 23.69 -11.79
N PRO A 7 2.80 24.17 -11.71
CA PRO A 7 1.77 23.50 -10.90
C PRO A 7 1.59 22.08 -11.42
N THR A 8 1.63 21.11 -10.51
CA THR A 8 1.43 19.70 -10.88
C THR A 8 0.05 19.53 -11.53
N PRO A 9 -0.03 18.93 -12.73
CA PRO A 9 -1.29 18.72 -13.40
C PRO A 9 -2.23 17.87 -12.53
N ARG A 10 -3.50 18.30 -12.41
CA ARG A 10 -4.52 17.62 -11.59
C ARG A 10 -4.69 16.13 -11.94
N TRP A 11 -4.43 15.74 -13.19
CA TRP A 11 -4.50 14.35 -13.63
C TRP A 11 -3.37 13.49 -13.04
N ILE A 12 -2.16 14.04 -12.86
CA ILE A 12 -1.04 13.34 -12.23
C ILE A 12 -1.40 13.04 -10.78
N TYR A 13 -1.98 14.02 -10.10
CA TYR A 13 -2.44 13.86 -8.72
C TYR A 13 -3.54 12.80 -8.59
N ALA A 14 -4.53 12.82 -9.49
CA ALA A 14 -5.58 11.81 -9.51
C ALA A 14 -5.02 10.40 -9.76
N LEU A 15 -4.06 10.26 -10.68
CA LEU A 15 -3.41 8.98 -10.97
C LEU A 15 -2.57 8.48 -9.78
N GLN A 16 -1.94 9.40 -9.04
CA GLN A 16 -1.16 9.08 -7.85
C GLN A 16 -2.05 8.55 -6.71
N ILE A 17 -3.18 9.21 -6.42
CA ILE A 17 -4.17 8.71 -5.46
C ILE A 17 -4.73 7.36 -5.93
N ALA A 18 -5.08 7.24 -7.21
CA ALA A 18 -5.61 6.00 -7.76
C ALA A 18 -4.61 4.83 -7.60
N SER A 19 -3.32 5.08 -7.84
CA SER A 19 -2.26 4.09 -7.67
C SER A 19 -2.13 3.64 -6.20
N VAL A 20 -2.05 4.58 -5.25
CA VAL A 20 -1.98 4.25 -3.82
C VAL A 20 -3.24 3.51 -3.37
N GLY A 21 -4.41 3.95 -3.81
CA GLY A 21 -5.68 3.28 -3.53
C GLY A 21 -5.71 1.85 -4.08
N MET A 22 -5.22 1.63 -5.31
CA MET A 22 -5.14 0.31 -5.92
C MET A 22 -4.20 -0.63 -5.14
N ILE A 23 -3.07 -0.12 -4.65
CA ILE A 23 -2.15 -0.88 -3.78
C ILE A 23 -2.87 -1.32 -2.50
N TRP A 24 -3.61 -0.43 -1.84
CA TRP A 24 -4.38 -0.78 -0.64
C TRP A 24 -5.47 -1.82 -0.92
N VAL A 25 -6.23 -1.65 -2.00
CA VAL A 25 -7.24 -2.64 -2.42
C VAL A 25 -6.61 -4.00 -2.68
N PHE A 26 -5.44 -4.03 -3.33
CA PHE A 26 -4.71 -5.25 -3.60
C PHE A 26 -4.23 -5.93 -2.31
N VAL A 27 -3.59 -5.18 -1.40
CA VAL A 27 -3.14 -5.70 -0.09
C VAL A 27 -4.29 -6.24 0.73
N LEU A 28 -5.42 -5.52 0.81
CA LEU A 28 -6.60 -5.97 1.53
C LEU A 28 -7.22 -7.21 0.88
N SER A 29 -7.31 -7.27 -0.45
CA SER A 29 -7.84 -8.44 -1.17
C SER A 29 -7.02 -9.69 -0.92
N ILE A 30 -5.70 -9.59 -1.05
CA ILE A 30 -4.79 -10.72 -0.78
C ILE A 30 -4.87 -11.13 0.69
N SER A 31 -4.93 -10.17 1.62
CA SER A 31 -5.07 -10.47 3.05
C SER A 31 -6.37 -11.23 3.35
N VAL A 32 -7.51 -10.78 2.81
CA VAL A 32 -8.80 -11.47 2.95
C VAL A 32 -8.74 -12.86 2.32
N TRP A 33 -8.12 -12.98 1.15
CA TRP A 33 -7.98 -14.26 0.46
C TRP A 33 -7.12 -15.26 1.26
N ILE A 34 -6.01 -14.81 1.82
CA ILE A 34 -5.16 -15.61 2.72
C ILE A 34 -5.99 -16.07 3.93
N LEU A 35 -6.73 -15.17 4.58
CA LEU A 35 -7.59 -15.54 5.71
C LEU A 35 -8.66 -16.57 5.32
N HIS A 36 -9.21 -16.47 4.12
CA HIS A 36 -10.15 -17.46 3.59
C HIS A 36 -9.48 -18.84 3.45
N LEU A 37 -8.29 -18.89 2.85
CA LEU A 37 -7.54 -20.13 2.67
C LEU A 37 -7.12 -20.76 4.01
N LEU A 38 -6.69 -19.94 4.97
CA LEU A 38 -6.36 -20.39 6.32
C LEU A 38 -7.58 -21.01 7.00
N ARG A 39 -8.76 -20.39 6.85
CA ARG A 39 -10.01 -20.91 7.40
C ARG A 39 -10.44 -22.22 6.73
N LEU A 40 -10.21 -22.36 5.43
CA LEU A 40 -10.50 -23.58 4.68
C LEU A 40 -9.56 -24.72 5.10
N SER A 41 -8.26 -24.45 5.15
CA SER A 41 -7.23 -25.40 5.60
C SER A 41 -7.48 -25.89 7.02
N TYR A 42 -7.85 -24.98 7.94
CA TYR A 42 -8.21 -25.35 9.31
C TYR A 42 -9.43 -26.27 9.37
N ARG A 43 -10.47 -26.01 8.55
CA ARG A 43 -11.66 -26.88 8.49
C ARG A 43 -11.35 -28.28 7.96
N LEU A 44 -10.37 -28.40 7.06
CA LEU A 44 -10.00 -29.68 6.46
C LEU A 44 -9.04 -30.52 7.33
N ASN A 45 -8.68 -30.05 8.53
CA ASN A 45 -7.65 -30.68 9.39
C ASN A 45 -6.32 -30.89 8.65
N ASP A 46 -5.97 -30.00 7.73
CA ASP A 46 -4.63 -30.03 7.14
C ASP A 46 -3.58 -29.77 8.23
N VAL A 47 -2.51 -30.56 8.21
CA VAL A 47 -1.39 -30.43 9.14
C VAL A 47 -0.83 -29.01 9.04
N PRO A 48 -0.54 -28.31 10.14
CA PRO A 48 0.03 -26.96 10.09
C PRO A 48 1.35 -26.97 9.31
N SER A 49 1.31 -26.52 8.05
CA SER A 49 2.47 -26.52 7.18
C SER A 49 3.25 -25.21 7.33
N ALA A 50 4.53 -25.20 6.99
CA ALA A 50 5.35 -23.99 6.98
C ALA A 50 4.71 -22.86 6.14
N SER A 51 3.95 -23.21 5.10
CA SER A 51 3.20 -22.26 4.27
C SER A 51 2.13 -21.49 5.06
N PHE A 52 1.49 -22.11 6.06
CA PHE A 52 0.51 -21.45 6.93
C PHE A 52 1.14 -20.28 7.70
N ALA A 53 2.32 -20.52 8.29
CA ALA A 53 3.06 -19.51 9.04
C ALA A 53 3.54 -18.37 8.13
N ILE A 54 4.06 -18.70 6.94
CA ILE A 54 4.52 -17.71 5.95
C ILE A 54 3.36 -16.80 5.52
N SER A 55 2.18 -17.35 5.24
CA SER A 55 1.01 -16.56 4.84
C SER A 55 0.54 -15.60 5.93
N ILE A 56 0.64 -15.98 7.21
CA ILE A 56 0.30 -15.08 8.33
C ILE A 56 1.29 -13.92 8.41
N VAL A 57 2.59 -14.18 8.25
CA VAL A 57 3.64 -13.13 8.28
C VAL A 57 3.57 -12.22 7.05
N ALA A 58 3.07 -12.72 5.92
CA ALA A 58 2.92 -11.92 4.71
C ALA A 58 1.97 -10.73 4.89
N ILE A 59 0.88 -10.88 5.65
CA ILE A 59 -0.11 -9.81 5.90
C ILE A 59 0.55 -8.56 6.51
N PRO A 60 1.23 -8.62 7.68
CA PRO A 60 1.86 -7.44 8.27
C PRO A 60 2.98 -6.87 7.39
N VAL A 61 3.71 -7.70 6.64
CA VAL A 61 4.74 -7.22 5.69
C VAL A 61 4.11 -6.37 4.60
N PHE A 62 3.03 -6.86 3.97
CA PHE A 62 2.34 -6.11 2.91
C PHE A 62 1.68 -4.84 3.43
N VAL A 63 1.06 -4.88 4.62
CA VAL A 63 0.47 -3.70 5.26
C VAL A 63 1.56 -2.66 5.57
N THR A 64 2.71 -3.09 6.07
CA THR A 64 3.84 -2.19 6.35
C THR A 64 4.35 -1.55 5.05
N GLY A 65 4.53 -2.34 3.99
CA GLY A 65 4.95 -1.83 2.68
C GLY A 65 3.97 -0.80 2.11
N ALA A 66 2.67 -1.09 2.11
CA ALA A 66 1.65 -0.15 1.67
C ALA A 66 1.62 1.13 2.52
N SER A 67 1.82 1.01 3.83
CA SER A 67 1.87 2.14 4.75
C SER A 67 3.10 3.03 4.49
N VAL A 68 4.29 2.44 4.31
CA VAL A 68 5.52 3.17 3.99
C VAL A 68 5.38 3.90 2.65
N LEU A 69 4.85 3.24 1.61
CA LEU A 69 4.59 3.88 0.32
C LEU A 69 3.63 5.05 0.49
N THR A 70 2.52 4.86 1.19
CA THR A 70 1.54 5.92 1.47
C THR A 70 2.19 7.09 2.20
N TYR A 71 3.02 6.81 3.20
CA TYR A 71 3.75 7.82 3.96
C TYR A 71 4.72 8.61 3.08
N VAL A 72 5.52 7.93 2.26
CA VAL A 72 6.45 8.59 1.33
C VAL A 72 5.69 9.45 0.34
N PHE A 73 4.58 8.96 -0.23
CA PHE A 73 3.76 9.73 -1.16
C PHE A 73 3.16 10.98 -0.51
N VAL A 74 2.61 10.86 0.70
CA VAL A 74 2.08 12.01 1.46
C VAL A 74 3.21 12.97 1.87
N GLY A 75 4.39 12.45 2.23
CA GLY A 75 5.56 13.24 2.59
C GLY A 75 6.12 14.05 1.42
N LEU A 76 6.22 13.44 0.24
CA LEU A 76 6.60 14.14 -1.00
C LEU A 76 5.60 15.25 -1.35
N GLN A 77 4.31 15.02 -1.11
CA GLN A 77 3.28 16.03 -1.35
C GLN A 77 3.40 17.22 -0.39
N ARG A 78 3.70 16.97 0.89
CA ARG A 78 3.89 18.02 1.90
C ARG A 78 5.15 18.85 1.64
N GLY A 79 6.26 18.21 1.29
CA GLY A 79 7.51 18.91 0.94
C GLY A 79 7.34 19.88 -0.23
N ALA A 80 6.64 19.46 -1.29
CA ALA A 80 6.35 20.32 -2.43
C ALA A 80 5.44 21.52 -2.10
N SER A 81 4.63 21.43 -1.04
CA SER A 81 3.70 22.50 -0.65
C SER A 81 4.33 23.54 0.29
N THR A 82 5.46 23.22 0.93
CA THR A 82 6.16 24.11 1.88
C THR A 82 7.20 25.01 1.20
N GLU A 83 7.68 24.67 0.01
CA GLU A 83 8.59 25.52 -0.79
C GLU A 83 7.87 26.72 -1.47
N GLU A 84 6.55 26.83 -1.33
CA GLU A 84 5.71 27.88 -1.94
C GLU A 84 5.30 29.01 -0.97
N GLU A 85 5.82 29.06 0.27
CA GLU A 85 5.59 30.16 1.21
C GLU A 85 6.89 30.96 1.46
N PRO A 86 6.97 32.25 1.05
CA PRO A 86 8.15 33.12 1.23
C PRO A 86 8.36 33.63 2.65
#